data_AF-A0A9D6TN04-F1
#
_entry.id   AF-A0A9D6TN04-F1
#
_cell.length_a   1.000
_cell.length_b   1.000
_cell.length_c   1.000
_cell.angle_alpha   90.00
_cell.angle_beta   90.00
_cell.angle_gamma   90.00
#
_symmetry.space_group_name_H-M   'P 1'
#
loop_
_entity.id
_entity.type
_entity.pdbx_description
1 polymer ?
#
loop_
_entity_poly.entity_id
_entity_poly.type
_entity_poly.pdbx_seq_one_letter_code
_entity_poly.pdbx_strand_id
1 'polypeptide(L)' 'MPIEIGQVEAIFRYPVKSMGGERLEVAQLGWHGLEGDRRRAFRRIDDRSGFPWLTASKVRRPRKGNVSD' A
#
# COMPACT_ATOMS: atom_id res chain seq x y z
N MET A 1 -26.99 20.62 -11.14
CA MET A 1 -27.30 20.09 -9.80
C MET A 1 -26.37 18.91 -9.55
N PRO A 2 -25.53 18.92 -8.51
CA PRO A 2 -24.78 17.72 -8.13
C PRO A 2 -25.76 16.64 -7.66
N ILE A 3 -25.50 15.38 -8.04
CA ILE A 3 -26.26 14.20 -7.63
C ILE A 3 -25.33 13.37 -6.76
N GLU A 4 -25.85 12.86 -5.65
CA GLU A 4 -25.10 11.94 -4.78
C GLU A 4 -24.96 10.58 -5.45
N ILE A 5 -23.72 10.07 -5.53
CA ILE A 5 -23.39 8.80 -6.19
C ILE A 5 -22.87 7.73 -5.21
N GLY A 6 -22.76 8.06 -3.92
CA GLY A 6 -22.32 7.13 -2.88
C GLY A 6 -21.54 7.79 -1.75
N GLN A 7 -21.09 6.94 -0.82
CA GLN A 7 -20.35 7.32 0.38
C GLN A 7 -19.04 6.52 0.48
N VAL A 8 -18.01 7.13 1.06
CA VAL A 8 -16.73 6.46 1.35
C VAL A 8 -16.93 5.46 2.50
N GLU A 9 -16.73 4.16 2.23
CA GLU A 9 -16.84 3.10 3.24
C GLU A 9 -15.61 3.02 4.16
N ALA A 10 -14.42 3.20 3.59
CA ALA A 10 -13.16 3.11 4.32
C ALA A 10 -12.03 3.84 3.59
N ILE A 11 -11.06 4.33 4.35
CA ILE A 11 -9.82 4.90 3.84
C ILE A 11 -8.67 4.00 4.27
N PHE A 12 -7.76 3.71 3.34
CA PHE A 12 -6.54 2.96 3.64
C PHE A 12 -5.31 3.71 3.18
N ARG A 13 -4.30 3.80 4.04
CA ARG A 13 -2.98 4.36 3.72
C ARG A 13 -1.93 3.26 3.68
N TYR A 14 -1.07 3.31 2.68
CA TYR A 14 0.00 2.33 2.42
C TYR A 14 1.35 3.01 2.55
N PRO A 15 1.87 3.24 3.78
CA PRO A 15 3.07 4.05 4.00
C PRO A 15 4.32 3.49 3.31
N VAL A 16 4.36 2.16 3.10
CA VAL A 16 5.43 1.46 2.38
C VAL A 16 4.86 0.77 1.14
N LYS A 17 5.51 0.96 -0.01
CA LYS A 17 5.15 0.33 -1.28
C LYS A 17 4.97 -1.18 -1.13
N SER A 18 3.83 -1.68 -1.61
CA SER A 18 3.49 -3.10 -1.68
C SER A 18 3.39 -3.84 -0.33
N MET A 19 3.33 -3.12 0.79
CA MET A 19 3.08 -3.69 2.13
C MET A 19 1.59 -3.54 2.52
N GLY A 20 1.21 -4.10 3.67
CA GLY A 20 -0.13 -3.92 4.22
C GLY A 20 -0.43 -2.44 4.51
N GLY A 21 -1.66 -2.03 4.19
CA GLY A 21 -2.15 -0.69 4.52
C GLY A 21 -2.76 -0.65 5.92
N GLU A 22 -2.87 0.56 6.47
CA GLU A 22 -3.59 0.86 7.70
C GLU A 22 -4.94 1.50 7.36
N ARG A 23 -5.98 1.16 8.11
CA ARG A 23 -7.29 1.81 8.00
C ARG A 23 -7.23 3.17 8.70
N LEU A 24 -7.82 4.19 8.08
CA LEU A 24 -7.92 5.54 8.63
C LEU A 24 -9.39 5.97 8.69
N GLU A 25 -9.74 6.73 9.73
CA GLU A 25 -11.03 7.41 9.84
C GLU A 25 -11.05 8.73 9.06
N VAL A 26 -9.91 9.42 8.99
CA VAL A 26 -9.74 10.68 8.27
C VAL A 26 -8.33 10.74 7.65
N ALA A 27 -8.21 11.39 6.50
CA ALA A 27 -6.93 11.61 5.85
C ALA A 27 -6.87 12.97 5.15
N GLN A 28 -5.70 13.61 5.18
CA GLN A 28 -5.45 14.84 4.42
C GLN A 28 -5.11 14.49 2.97
N LEU A 29 -5.86 15.05 2.02
CA LEU A 29 -5.64 14.86 0.59
C LEU A 29 -4.91 16.08 0.01
N GLY A 30 -3.70 15.87 -0.48
CA GLY A 30 -2.93 16.87 -1.23
C GLY A 30 -2.75 16.47 -2.70
N TRP A 31 -2.01 17.30 -3.45
CA TRP A 31 -1.72 17.07 -4.87
C TRP A 31 -1.06 15.73 -5.18
N HIS A 32 -0.34 15.15 -4.22
CA HIS A 32 0.38 13.88 -4.38
C HIS A 32 -0.34 12.67 -3.76
N GLY A 33 -1.61 12.83 -3.37
CA GLY A 33 -2.41 11.82 -2.70
C GLY A 33 -2.53 12.05 -1.19
N LEU A 34 -2.85 10.98 -0.46
CA LEU A 34 -3.01 11.04 0.99
C LEU A 34 -1.67 11.32 1.67
N GLU A 35 -1.69 12.17 2.69
CA GLU A 35 -0.51 12.47 3.48
C GLU A 35 0.11 11.19 4.07
N GLY A 36 1.40 11.00 3.81
CA GLY A 36 2.14 9.82 4.25
C GLY A 36 1.96 8.57 3.38
N ASP A 37 1.11 8.60 2.35
CA ASP A 37 0.93 7.44 1.47
C ASP A 37 2.19 7.17 0.64
N ARG A 38 2.61 5.90 0.64
CA ARG A 38 3.64 5.32 -0.22
C ARG A 38 4.98 6.08 -0.26
N ARG A 39 5.37 6.69 0.86
CA ARG A 39 6.61 7.48 0.99
C ARG A 39 7.88 6.64 1.11
N ARG A 40 7.75 5.34 1.32
CA ARG A 40 8.87 4.40 1.50
C ARG A 40 8.75 3.21 0.56
N ALA A 41 9.88 2.61 0.20
CA ALA A 41 9.95 1.38 -0.56
C ALA A 41 11.21 0.59 -0.20
N PHE A 42 11.12 -0.75 -0.27
CA PHE A 42 12.31 -1.60 -0.17
C PHE A 42 12.99 -1.70 -1.54
N ARG A 43 14.31 -1.51 -1.54
CA ARG A 43 15.18 -1.70 -2.71
C ARG A 43 15.99 -2.99 -2.54
N ARG A 44 16.13 -3.76 -3.61
CA ARG A 44 17.05 -4.89 -3.70
C ARG A 44 18.46 -4.34 -3.98
N ILE A 45 19.40 -4.60 -3.08
CA ILE A 45 20.75 -3.99 -3.12
C ILE A 45 21.54 -4.49 -4.33
N ASP A 46 21.38 -5.76 -4.69
CA ASP A 46 22.09 -6.37 -5.82
C ASP A 46 21.42 -6.14 -7.19
N ASP A 47 20.24 -5.52 -7.21
CA ASP A 47 19.50 -5.22 -8.44
C ASP A 47 19.98 -3.89 -9.03
N ARG A 48 20.71 -3.97 -10.14
CA ARG A 48 21.22 -2.83 -10.91
C ARG A 48 20.30 -2.40 -12.05
N SER A 49 19.11 -2.99 -12.18
CA SER A 49 18.14 -2.57 -13.18
C SER A 49 17.56 -1.19 -12.88
N GLY A 50 16.86 -0.60 -13.85
CA GLY A 50 16.11 0.65 -13.66
C GLY A 50 14.91 0.53 -12.71
N PHE A 51 14.58 -0.69 -12.24
CA PHE A 51 13.45 -0.93 -11.35
C PHE A 51 13.80 -1.88 -10.18
N PRO A 52 14.69 -1.45 -9.26
CA PRO A 52 15.25 -2.31 -8.21
C PRO A 52 14.31 -2.46 -7.00
N TRP A 53 13.02 -2.15 -7.14
CA TRP A 53 12.07 -2.11 -6.05
C TRP A 53 11.45 -3.47 -5.78
N LEU A 54 11.26 -3.80 -4.50
CA LEU A 54 10.42 -4.91 -4.11
C LEU A 54 8.95 -4.56 -4.40
N THR A 55 8.26 -5.45 -5.09
CA THR A 55 6.82 -5.35 -5.35
C THR A 55 6.11 -6.61 -4.88
N ALA A 56 4.82 -6.51 -4.55
CA ALA A 56 4.03 -7.65 -4.10
C ALA A 56 4.03 -8.80 -5.13
N SER A 57 4.00 -8.48 -6.43
CA SER A 57 4.07 -9.48 -7.51
C SER A 57 5.38 -10.27 -7.55
N LYS A 58 6.45 -9.73 -6.96
CA LYS A 58 7.78 -10.38 -6.87
C LYS A 58 8.01 -11.06 -5.51
N VAL A 59 7.03 -11.03 -4.60
CA VAL A 59 7.11 -11.70 -3.29
C VAL A 59 6.23 -12.95 -3.35
N ARG A 60 6.87 -14.12 -3.22
CA ARG A 60 6.13 -15.37 -3.04
C ARG A 60 5.35 -15.27 -1.73
N ARG A 61 4.02 -15.41 -1.80
CA ARG A 61 3.21 -15.51 -0.59
C ARG A 61 3.72 -16.68 0.26
N PRO A 62 3.88 -16.50 1.58
CA PRO A 62 4.10 -17.63 2.47
C PRO A 62 3.00 -18.66 2.20
N ARG A 63 3.36 -19.94 2.07
CA ARG A 63 2.35 -20.99 2.20
C ARG A 63 1.76 -20.79 3.59
N LYS A 64 0.43 -20.77 3.72
CA LYS A 64 -0.19 -20.88 5.04
C LYS A 64 0.37 -22.16 5.66
N GLY A 65 1.29 -22.03 6.62
CA GLY A 65 1.62 -23.13 7.50
C GLY A 65 0.36 -23.43 8.29
N ASN A 66 0.03 -24.71 8.47
CA ASN A 66 -0.98 -25.11 9.43
C ASN A 66 -0.46 -24.66 10.80
N VAL A 67 -0.99 -23.54 11.29
CA VAL A 67 -0.87 -23.19 12.70
C VAL A 67 -1.91 -24.08 13.37
N SER A 68 -1.47 -25.23 13.85
CA SER A 68 -2.16 -25.98 14.89
C SER A 68 -2.00 -25.19 16.18
N ASP A 69 -3.13 -24.78 16.76
CA ASP A 69 -3.26 -24.33 18.15
C ASP A 69 -2.69 -25.36 19.13
#